data_AF-I3CGH4-F1
#
_entry.id   AF-I3CGH4-F1
#
_cell.length_a   1.000
_cell.length_b   1.000
_cell.length_c   1.000
_cell.angle_alpha   90.00
_cell.angle_beta   90.00
_cell.angle_gamma   90.00
#
_symmetry.space_group_name_H-M   'P 1'
#
loop_
_entity.id
_entity.type
_entity.pdbx_description
1 polymer ?
#
loop_
_entity_poly.entity_id
_entity_poly.type
_entity_poly.pdbx_seq_one_letter_code
_entity_poly.pdbx_strand_id
1 'polypeptide(L)'
;MLREQDDGICDFIYIELKSDFPSGYEGQFKSTACFVRYICEVVNELYQVKMQIGQERFVVFHTDKSNEIPSIRKRGTRAGKESKNKNQPNNPDKHLVKDDMTVPIFQIF
;
A
#
# COMPACT_ATOMS: atom_id res chain seq x y z
N MET A 1 -7.93 3.01 4.19
CA MET A 1 -9.29 2.53 4.51
C MET A 1 -9.14 1.49 5.61
N LEU A 2 -9.81 1.65 6.74
CA LEU A 2 -9.81 0.69 7.84
C LEU A 2 -10.81 -0.42 7.51
N ARG A 3 -10.42 -1.68 7.70
CA ARG A 3 -11.34 -2.83 7.64
C ARG A 3 -11.36 -3.41 9.04
N GLU A 4 -12.50 -3.33 9.72
CA GLU A 4 -12.72 -4.07 10.97
C GLU A 4 -12.80 -5.55 10.61
N GLN A 5 -11.81 -6.33 11.04
CA GLN A 5 -11.91 -7.78 11.14
C GLN A 5 -11.52 -8.14 12.57
N ASP A 6 -12.52 -8.48 13.38
CA ASP A 6 -12.46 -9.08 14.72
C ASP A 6 -11.62 -8.34 15.80
N ASP A 7 -12.21 -8.19 17.00
CA ASP A 7 -11.55 -7.94 18.28
C ASP A 7 -10.45 -6.84 18.35
N GLY A 8 -10.52 -5.82 17.50
CA GLY A 8 -9.58 -4.70 17.47
C GLY A 8 -8.40 -4.85 16.52
N ILE A 9 -8.35 -5.89 15.68
CA ILE A 9 -7.33 -6.00 14.63
C ILE A 9 -7.75 -5.13 13.43
N CYS A 10 -6.83 -4.27 12.99
CA CYS A 10 -7.04 -3.33 11.90
C CYS A 10 -5.94 -3.48 10.85
N ASP A 11 -6.36 -3.65 9.60
CA ASP A 11 -5.47 -3.61 8.44
C ASP A 11 -5.37 -2.18 7.90
N PHE A 12 -4.16 -1.80 7.48
CA PHE A 12 -3.84 -0.48 6.97
C PHE A 12 -3.32 -0.55 5.54
N ILE A 13 -3.87 0.31 4.70
CA ILE A 13 -3.39 0.51 3.32
C ILE A 13 -2.95 1.97 3.19
N TYR A 14 -1.68 2.15 2.85
CA TYR A 14 -1.04 3.41 2.54
C TYR A 14 -1.00 3.57 1.02
N ILE A 15 -1.66 4.61 0.51
CA ILE A 15 -1.76 4.87 -0.92
C ILE A 15 -1.06 6.20 -1.21
N GLU A 16 -0.12 6.18 -2.14
CA GLU A 16 0.56 7.38 -2.65
C GLU A 16 0.28 7.53 -4.15
N LEU A 17 0.05 8.77 -4.59
CA LEU A 17 -0.11 9.13 -6.00
C LEU A 17 1.17 9.77 -6.50
N LYS A 18 1.72 9.27 -7.60
CA LYS A 18 2.88 9.84 -8.28
C LYS A 18 2.59 10.07 -9.76
N SER A 19 3.27 11.04 -10.34
CA SER A 19 3.38 11.18 -11.78
C SER A 19 4.33 10.11 -12.34
N ASP A 20 4.74 10.29 -13.60
CA ASP A 20 5.70 9.43 -14.27
C ASP A 20 6.96 9.21 -13.42
N PHE A 21 7.49 7.98 -13.46
CA PHE A 21 8.65 7.54 -12.67
C PHE A 21 8.44 7.65 -11.15
N PRO A 22 7.57 6.79 -10.57
CA PRO A 22 7.25 6.83 -9.15
C PRO A 22 8.52 6.62 -8.32
N SER A 23 8.95 7.68 -7.63
CA SER A 23 10.12 7.72 -6.75
C SER A 23 9.84 8.67 -5.57
N GLY A 24 10.69 8.65 -4.54
CA GLY A 24 10.56 9.54 -3.37
C GLY A 24 9.40 9.20 -2.40
N TYR A 25 8.62 8.16 -2.66
CA TYR A 25 7.50 7.73 -1.80
C TYR A 25 7.96 7.02 -0.51
N GLU A 26 9.17 6.47 -0.47
CA GLU A 26 9.59 5.61 0.66
C GLU A 26 9.58 6.35 2.00
N GLY A 27 10.12 7.57 2.04
CA GLY A 27 10.11 8.39 3.25
C GLY A 27 8.70 8.77 3.70
N GLN A 28 7.81 9.02 2.74
CA GLN A 28 6.41 9.36 3.00
C GLN A 28 5.67 8.16 3.60
N PHE A 29 5.86 6.96 3.06
CA PHE A 29 5.30 5.74 3.63
C PHE A 29 5.82 5.45 5.04
N LYS A 30 7.13 5.56 5.27
CA LYS A 30 7.70 5.34 6.61
C LYS A 30 7.13 6.34 7.62
N SER A 31 7.09 7.63 7.27
CA SER A 31 6.56 8.67 8.15
C SER A 31 5.09 8.45 8.46
N THR A 32 4.27 8.13 7.44
CA THR A 32 2.83 7.90 7.61
C THR A 32 2.56 6.65 8.44
N ALA A 33 3.30 5.56 8.22
CA ALA A 33 3.17 4.34 9.02
C ALA A 33 3.55 4.56 10.49
N CYS A 34 4.61 5.33 10.77
CA CYS A 34 4.95 5.72 12.14
C CYS A 34 3.84 6.54 12.79
N PHE A 35 3.24 7.48 12.06
CA PHE A 35 2.12 8.28 12.56
C PHE A 35 0.89 7.43 12.86
N VAL A 36 0.54 6.47 12.00
CA VAL A 36 -0.57 5.53 12.23
C VAL A 36 -0.32 4.70 13.49
N ARG A 37 0.89 4.13 13.64
CA ARG A 37 1.27 3.36 14.84
C ARG A 37 1.13 4.21 16.11
N TYR A 38 1.59 5.47 16.05
CA TYR A 38 1.41 6.40 17.15
C TYR A 38 -0.07 6.61 17.52
N ILE A 39 -0.95 6.79 16.52
CA ILE A 39 -2.40 6.91 16.78
C ILE A 39 -2.95 5.64 17.43
N CYS A 40 -2.58 4.45 16.95
CA CYS A 40 -3.04 3.18 17.54
C CYS A 40 -2.66 3.10 19.02
N GLU A 41 -1.43 3.48 19.39
CA GLU A 41 -1.01 3.52 20.80
C GLU A 41 -1.80 4.53 21.63
N VAL A 42 -2.04 5.75 21.10
CA VAL A 42 -2.86 6.76 21.78
C VAL A 42 -4.29 6.25 22.00
N VAL A 43 -4.89 5.58 21.02
CA VAL A 43 -6.24 5.02 21.13
C VAL A 43 -6.28 3.92 22.19
N ASN A 44 -5.27 3.04 22.22
CA ASN A 44 -5.15 1.99 23.23
C ASN A 44 -5.04 2.57 24.65
N GLU A 45 -4.25 3.63 24.81
CA GLU A 45 -4.05 4.28 26.11
C GLU A 45 -5.31 5.00 26.60
N LEU A 46 -5.97 5.79 25.73
CA LEU A 46 -7.10 6.62 26.13
C LEU A 46 -8.40 5.83 26.32
N TYR A 47 -8.62 4.78 25.52
CA TYR A 47 -9.90 4.06 25.49
C TYR A 47 -9.82 2.65 26.04
N GLN A 48 -8.65 2.20 26.52
CA GLN A 48 -8.42 0.85 27.06
C GLN A 48 -8.83 -0.27 26.09
N VAL A 49 -8.80 0.01 24.79
CA VAL A 49 -9.03 -0.96 23.72
C VAL A 49 -7.70 -1.64 23.34
N LYS A 50 -7.78 -2.80 22.69
CA LYS A 50 -6.61 -3.51 22.15
C LYS A 50 -6.57 -3.40 20.64
N MET A 51 -6.43 -2.19 20.13
CA MET A 51 -6.22 -1.96 18.70
C MET A 51 -4.85 -2.54 18.31
N GLN A 52 -4.86 -3.47 17.37
CA GLN A 52 -3.66 -4.12 16.85
C GLN A 52 -3.57 -3.92 15.35
N ILE A 53 -2.38 -3.68 14.84
CA ILE A 53 -2.13 -3.62 13.40
C ILE A 53 -1.97 -5.05 12.90
N GLY A 54 -2.87 -5.50 12.03
CA GLY A 54 -2.83 -6.82 11.41
C GLY A 54 -1.84 -6.86 10.26
N GLN A 55 -2.26 -6.33 9.11
CA GLN A 55 -1.45 -6.17 7.91
C GLN A 55 -1.27 -4.70 7.54
N GLU A 56 -0.05 -4.35 7.11
CA GLU A 56 0.23 -3.08 6.44
C GLU A 56 0.49 -3.32 4.95
N ARG A 57 -0.13 -2.50 4.10
CA ARG A 57 0.10 -2.51 2.66
C ARG A 57 0.47 -1.13 2.12
N PHE A 58 1.48 -1.08 1.27
CA PHE A 58 2.00 0.12 0.62
C PHE A 58 1.74 0.04 -0.87
N VAL A 59 1.05 1.05 -1.41
CA VAL A 59 0.54 1.07 -2.78
C VAL A 59 0.89 2.40 -3.42
N VAL A 60 1.48 2.36 -4.62
CA VAL A 60 1.73 3.56 -5.42
C VAL A 60 0.91 3.47 -6.69
N PHE A 61 0.05 4.45 -6.88
CA PHE A 61 -0.62 4.71 -8.14
C PHE A 61 0.21 5.71 -8.92
N HIS A 62 0.53 5.37 -10.17
CA HIS A 62 1.33 6.24 -11.02
C HIS A 62 0.85 6.30 -12.46
N THR A 63 1.23 7.38 -13.16
CA THR A 63 1.03 7.53 -14.60
C THR A 63 2.27 7.10 -15.38
N ASP A 64 2.12 6.99 -16.71
CA ASP A 64 3.22 6.89 -17.67
C ASP A 64 2.89 7.80 -18.86
N LYS A 65 3.86 8.62 -19.29
CA LYS A 65 3.77 9.51 -20.46
C LYS A 65 3.38 8.76 -21.73
N SER A 66 3.71 7.48 -21.81
CA SER A 66 3.37 6.64 -22.97
C SER A 66 1.86 6.46 -23.14
N ASN A 67 1.05 6.67 -22.09
CA ASN A 67 -0.37 6.30 -22.04
C ASN A 67 -0.61 4.83 -22.42
N GLU A 68 0.45 4.02 -22.46
CA GLU A 68 0.42 2.60 -22.73
C GLU A 68 0.18 1.90 -21.40
N ILE A 69 -0.96 1.21 -21.28
CA ILE A 69 -1.05 0.15 -20.28
C ILE A 69 -0.06 -0.90 -20.79
N PRO A 70 0.98 -1.32 -20.02
CA PRO A 70 1.87 -2.36 -20.47
C PRO A 70 0.99 -3.54 -20.84
N SER A 71 0.95 -3.87 -22.14
CA SER A 71 0.21 -5.03 -22.60
C SER A 71 0.69 -6.20 -21.77
N ILE A 72 -0.23 -6.86 -21.08
CA ILE A 72 0.03 -8.10 -20.37
C ILE A 72 0.85 -9.01 -21.29
N ARG A 73 2.15 -9.14 -20.97
CA ARG A 73 3.09 -10.24 -21.27
C ARG A 73 4.54 -9.78 -21.06
N LYS A 74 4.88 -9.29 -19.87
CA LYS A 74 6.25 -9.54 -19.38
C LYS A 74 6.34 -11.05 -19.19
N ARG A 75 7.11 -11.71 -20.06
CA ARG A 75 7.37 -13.15 -20.03
C ARG A 75 7.76 -13.52 -18.60
N GLY A 76 7.01 -14.42 -17.98
CA GLY A 76 7.25 -14.83 -16.59
C GLY A 76 8.66 -15.36 -16.46
N THR A 77 9.57 -14.55 -15.90
CA THR A 77 10.80 -15.07 -15.31
C THR A 77 10.31 -16.01 -14.21
N ARG A 78 10.67 -17.30 -14.32
CA ARG A 78 10.29 -18.40 -13.42
C ARG A 78 9.95 -17.89 -12.03
N ALA A 79 8.84 -18.35 -11.45
CA ALA A 79 8.46 -18.07 -10.07
C ALA A 79 9.63 -18.36 -9.13
N GLY A 80 10.50 -17.36 -8.92
CA GLY A 80 11.42 -17.33 -7.82
C GLY A 80 10.57 -17.25 -6.58
N LYS A 81 11.00 -17.92 -5.50
CA LYS A 81 10.40 -17.79 -4.16
C LYS A 81 9.92 -16.35 -3.98
N GLU A 82 8.63 -16.18 -3.63
CA GLU A 82 8.09 -14.87 -3.31
C GLU A 82 9.08 -14.15 -2.40
N SER A 83 9.53 -12.96 -2.84
CA SER A 83 10.56 -12.25 -2.08
C SER A 83 9.97 -11.95 -0.70
N LYS A 84 10.69 -12.30 0.36
CA LYS A 84 10.27 -12.02 1.75
C LYS A 84 9.96 -10.53 2.02
N ASN A 85 10.36 -9.64 1.12
CA ASN A 85 10.21 -8.19 1.20
C ASN A 85 9.18 -7.62 0.20
N LYS A 86 8.18 -8.41 -0.21
CA LYS A 86 7.09 -7.89 -1.03
C LYS A 86 6.25 -6.93 -0.18
N ASN A 87 5.85 -5.80 -0.77
CA ASN A 87 4.98 -4.81 -0.15
C ASN A 87 5.58 -4.17 1.12
N GLN A 88 6.69 -3.44 0.91
CA GLN A 88 7.40 -2.66 1.92
C GLN A 88 7.45 -1.19 1.48
N PRO A 89 7.75 -0.21 2.37
CA PRO A 89 7.87 1.19 1.97
C PRO A 89 8.83 1.44 0.80
N ASN A 90 9.93 0.66 0.74
CA ASN A 90 10.93 0.73 -0.34
C ASN A 90 10.58 -0.13 -1.56
N ASN A 91 9.60 -1.03 -1.44
CA ASN A 91 9.14 -1.93 -2.49
C ASN A 91 7.60 -2.07 -2.44
N PRO A 92 6.87 -0.97 -2.69
CA PRO A 92 5.41 -0.97 -2.65
C PRO A 92 4.83 -1.68 -3.87
N ASP A 93 3.56 -2.03 -3.78
CA ASP A 93 2.81 -2.48 -4.94
C ASP A 93 2.49 -1.30 -5.87
N LYS A 94 2.87 -1.40 -7.15
CA LYS A 94 2.78 -0.28 -8.09
C LYS A 94 1.73 -0.57 -9.14
N HIS A 95 0.72 0.29 -9.23
CA HIS A 95 -0.31 0.21 -10.24
C HIS A 95 -0.20 1.39 -11.19
N LEU A 96 -0.14 1.10 -12.48
CA LEU A 96 -0.27 2.11 -13.51
C LEU A 96 -1.75 2.47 -13.66
N VAL A 97 -2.08 3.74 -13.47
CA VAL A 97 -3.44 4.28 -13.60
C VAL A 97 -3.45 5.40 -14.64
N LYS A 98 -4.58 5.52 -15.36
CA LYS A 98 -4.84 6.63 -16.29
C LYS A 98 -5.77 7.65 -15.64
N ASP A 99 -5.84 8.82 -16.23
CA ASP A 99 -6.86 9.81 -15.88
C ASP A 99 -8.25 9.16 -15.97
N ASP A 100 -9.11 9.52 -15.00
CA ASP A 100 -10.47 9.00 -14.83
C ASP A 100 -10.58 7.47 -14.59
N MET A 101 -9.46 6.77 -14.40
CA MET A 101 -9.47 5.36 -14.03
C MET A 101 -9.87 5.20 -12.56
N THR A 102 -10.80 4.28 -12.31
CA THR A 102 -11.13 3.82 -10.96
C THR A 102 -10.49 2.45 -10.73
N VAL A 103 -9.69 2.32 -9.66
CA VAL A 103 -9.16 1.03 -9.21
C VAL A 103 -9.99 0.56 -8.01
N PRO A 104 -10.80 -0.50 -8.15
CA PRO A 104 -11.56 -1.05 -7.05
C PRO A 104 -10.64 -1.60 -5.96
N ILE A 105 -11.00 -1.38 -4.69
CA ILE A 105 -10.13 -1.75 -3.57
C ILE A 105 -9.81 -3.24 -3.49
N PHE A 106 -10.71 -4.12 -3.96
CA PHE A 106 -10.46 -5.56 -3.98
C PHE A 106 -9.35 -6.00 -4.95
N GLN A 107 -8.94 -5.13 -5.88
CA GLN A 107 -7.79 -5.39 -6.76
C GLN A 107 -6.45 -5.07 -6.08
N ILE A 108 -6.49 -4.41 -4.92
CA ILE A 108 -5.34 -4.06 -4.09
C ILE A 108 -5.12 -5.12 -2.99
N PHE A 109 -6.13 -5.96 -2.72
CA PHE A 109 -6.15 -6.99 -1.68
C PHE A 109 -5.68 -8.37 -2.18
#